data_AF-A0A968T974-F1
#
_entry.id   AF-A0A968T974-F1
#
_cell.length_a   1.000
_cell.length_b   1.000
_cell.length_c   1.000
_cell.angle_alpha   90.00
_cell.angle_beta   90.00
_cell.angle_gamma   90.00
#
_symmetry.space_group_name_H-M   'P 1'
#
loop_
_entity.id
_entity.type
_entity.pdbx_description
1 polymer ?
#
loop_
_entity_poly.entity_id
_entity_poly.type
_entity_poly.pdbx_seq_one_letter_code
_entity_poly.pdbx_strand_id
1 'polypeptide(L)'
;MEKEYWFLNSELTIQDVAERLNTNKQYVSEVINRSFPEKLLRFVNDYRIEEFKRLIALPDSDRMNILGIAFESGFNAKATFNAVFKKKTGLTPSQFIRQNKLKPEEV
;
A
#
# COMPACT_ATOMS: atom_id res chain seq x y z
N MET A 1 -13.70 15.98 1.26
CA MET A 1 -13.81 14.62 0.70
C MET A 1 -12.87 13.73 1.49
N GLU A 2 -13.41 12.95 2.41
CA GLU A 2 -12.64 11.99 3.21
C GLU A 2 -12.04 10.96 2.25
N LYS A 3 -10.71 11.01 2.04
CA LYS A 3 -9.99 9.92 1.37
C LYS A 3 -10.04 8.74 2.32
N GLU A 4 -11.02 7.86 2.15
CA GLU A 4 -11.16 6.68 3.00
C GLU A 4 -9.90 5.81 2.93
N TYR A 5 -9.25 5.62 4.08
CA TYR A 5 -8.03 4.84 4.25
C TYR A 5 -8.33 3.33 4.36
N TRP A 6 -9.24 2.80 3.53
CA TRP A 6 -9.72 1.42 3.60
C TRP A 6 -8.61 0.37 3.44
N PHE A 7 -7.56 0.72 2.69
CA PHE A 7 -6.38 -0.13 2.48
C PHE A 7 -5.47 -0.26 3.72
N LEU A 8 -5.65 0.59 4.75
CA LEU A 8 -4.91 0.48 6.01
C LEU A 8 -5.37 -0.69 6.87
N ASN A 9 -6.59 -1.20 6.65
CA ASN A 9 -7.05 -2.40 7.35
C ASN A 9 -6.28 -3.63 6.84
N SER A 10 -5.47 -4.24 7.70
CA SER A 10 -4.72 -5.45 7.37
C SER A 10 -5.61 -6.67 7.12
N GLU A 11 -6.82 -6.68 7.68
CA GLU A 11 -7.79 -7.77 7.62
C GLU A 11 -8.85 -7.58 6.51
N LEU A 12 -8.62 -6.66 5.56
CA LEU A 12 -9.60 -6.32 4.54
C LEU A 12 -10.04 -7.55 3.72
N THR A 13 -11.35 -7.81 3.73
CA THR A 13 -11.99 -8.89 2.98
C THR A 13 -12.78 -8.38 1.77
N ILE A 14 -13.14 -9.28 0.85
CA ILE A 14 -14.06 -8.98 -0.27
C ILE A 14 -15.43 -8.51 0.25
N GLN A 15 -15.86 -9.01 1.41
CA GLN A 15 -17.12 -8.64 2.04
C GLN A 15 -17.08 -7.17 2.48
N ASP A 16 -15.99 -6.73 3.12
CA ASP A 16 -15.81 -5.33 3.53
C ASP A 16 -15.86 -4.36 2.34
N VAL A 17 -15.31 -4.79 1.20
CA VAL A 17 -15.35 -4.00 -0.05
C VAL A 17 -16.76 -3.93 -0.62
N ALA A 18 -17.51 -5.04 -0.58
CA ALA A 18 -18.89 -5.08 -1.07
C ALA A 18 -19.83 -4.22 -0.24
N GLU A 19 -19.68 -4.25 1.09
CA GLU A 19 -20.47 -3.43 2.01
C GLU A 19 -20.22 -1.93 1.78
N ARG A 20 -18.96 -1.52 1.59
CA ARG A 20 -18.61 -0.11 1.31
C ARG A 20 -19.10 0.38 -0.04
N LEU A 21 -19.03 -0.47 -1.06
CA LEU A 21 -19.52 -0.14 -2.40
C LEU A 21 -21.05 -0.29 -2.52
N ASN A 22 -21.73 -0.61 -1.41
CA ASN A 22 -23.16 -0.86 -1.33
C ASN A 22 -23.65 -1.81 -2.43
N THR A 23 -22.89 -2.88 -2.65
CA THR A 23 -23.12 -3.88 -3.69
C THR A 23 -22.98 -5.28 -3.11
N ASN A 24 -23.19 -6.32 -3.92
CA ASN A 24 -23.07 -7.69 -3.46
C ASN A 24 -21.64 -8.25 -3.67
N LYS A 25 -21.23 -9.15 -2.78
CA LYS A 25 -19.91 -9.81 -2.84
C LYS A 25 -19.67 -10.55 -4.15
N GLN A 26 -20.73 -11.11 -4.76
CA GLN A 26 -20.64 -11.83 -6.03
C GLN A 26 -20.18 -10.87 -7.11
N TYR A 27 -20.79 -9.70 -7.23
CA TYR A 27 -20.45 -8.67 -8.21
C TYR A 27 -19.02 -8.15 -8.01
N VAL A 28 -18.61 -7.86 -6.76
CA VAL A 28 -17.24 -7.45 -6.45
C VAL A 28 -16.24 -8.56 -6.82
N SER A 29 -16.54 -9.80 -6.43
CA SER A 29 -15.74 -10.97 -6.79
C SER A 29 -15.68 -11.17 -8.29
N GLU A 30 -16.80 -10.99 -9.02
CA GLU A 30 -16.88 -11.19 -10.45
C GLU A 30 -16.10 -10.10 -11.20
N VAL A 31 -16.20 -8.84 -10.79
CA VAL A 31 -15.44 -7.73 -11.36
C VAL A 31 -13.94 -7.90 -11.08
N ILE A 32 -13.57 -8.31 -9.87
CA ILE A 32 -12.17 -8.59 -9.49
C ILE A 32 -11.64 -9.78 -10.30
N ASN A 33 -12.37 -10.89 -10.33
CA ASN A 33 -11.94 -12.16 -10.94
C ASN A 33 -12.00 -12.15 -12.47
N ARG A 34 -13.02 -11.54 -13.09
CA ARG A 34 -13.06 -11.35 -14.56
C ARG A 34 -11.88 -10.51 -15.05
N SER A 35 -11.34 -9.67 -14.17
CA SER A 35 -10.35 -8.70 -14.57
C SER A 35 -8.91 -9.21 -14.34
N PHE A 36 -8.59 -10.04 -13.32
CA PHE A 36 -7.41 -10.95 -13.18
C PHE A 36 -7.46 -11.58 -11.76
N PRO A 37 -7.14 -12.88 -11.58
CA PRO A 37 -7.28 -13.60 -10.29
C PRO A 37 -6.38 -13.14 -9.13
N GLU A 38 -5.40 -12.26 -9.35
CA GLU A 38 -4.55 -11.67 -8.29
C GLU A 38 -4.95 -10.22 -7.90
N LYS A 39 -6.13 -9.72 -8.31
CA LYS A 39 -6.39 -8.27 -8.36
C LYS A 39 -6.59 -7.56 -7.04
N LEU A 40 -7.36 -8.10 -6.09
CA LEU A 40 -7.71 -7.31 -4.91
C LEU A 40 -6.50 -7.04 -4.02
N LEU A 41 -5.76 -8.10 -3.68
CA LEU A 41 -4.53 -8.00 -2.90
C LEU A 41 -3.51 -7.10 -3.58
N ARG A 42 -3.35 -7.21 -4.91
CA ARG A 42 -2.47 -6.33 -5.67
C ARG A 42 -2.94 -4.87 -5.63
N PHE A 43 -4.23 -4.63 -5.85
CA PHE A 43 -4.82 -3.31 -5.82
C PHE A 43 -4.64 -2.66 -4.44
N VAL A 44 -4.99 -3.35 -3.36
CA VAL A 44 -4.76 -2.90 -1.98
C VAL A 44 -3.29 -2.56 -1.76
N ASN A 45 -2.40 -3.50 -2.11
CA ASN A 45 -0.96 -3.32 -1.93
C ASN A 45 -0.40 -2.13 -2.72
N ASP A 46 -0.99 -1.79 -3.86
CA ASP A 46 -0.59 -0.60 -4.63
C ASP A 46 -0.86 0.68 -3.82
N TYR A 47 -2.05 0.81 -3.21
CA TYR A 47 -2.33 1.95 -2.32
C TYR A 47 -1.42 1.96 -1.09
N ARG A 48 -1.16 0.80 -0.48
CA ARG A 48 -0.26 0.70 0.67
C ARG A 48 1.17 1.14 0.34
N ILE A 49 1.67 0.83 -0.86
CA ILE A 49 2.99 1.28 -1.31
C ILE A 49 3.02 2.79 -1.54
N GLU A 50 1.97 3.36 -2.12
CA GLU A 50 1.89 4.81 -2.30
C GLU A 50 1.76 5.55 -0.96
N GLU A 51 1.02 5.00 0.00
CA GLU A 51 0.95 5.55 1.36
C GLU A 51 2.30 5.47 2.07
N PHE A 52 3.02 4.35 1.92
CA PHE A 52 4.39 4.25 2.44
C PHE A 52 5.28 5.35 1.87
N LYS A 53 5.25 5.58 0.55
CA LYS A 53 6.01 6.65 -0.10
C LYS A 53 5.63 8.04 0.42
N ARG A 54 4.33 8.26 0.66
CA ARG A 54 3.83 9.52 1.24
C ARG A 54 4.37 9.73 2.66
N LEU A 55 4.32 8.70 3.50
CA LEU A 55 4.77 8.77 4.89
C LEU A 55 6.28 9.00 5.00
N ILE A 56 7.11 8.35 4.18
CA ILE A 56 8.57 8.59 4.17
C ILE A 56 8.97 9.95 3.59
N ALA A 57 8.08 10.65 2.91
CA ALA A 57 8.31 12.00 2.41
C ALA A 57 7.98 13.09 3.45
N LEU A 58 7.36 12.73 4.58
CA LEU A 58 7.05 13.68 5.64
C LEU A 58 8.32 14.09 6.41
N PRO A 59 8.44 15.35 6.88
CA PRO A 59 9.62 15.83 7.62
C PRO A 59 9.97 15.01 8.87
N ASP A 60 8.96 14.48 9.55
CA ASP A 60 9.13 13.69 10.77
C ASP A 60 9.52 12.22 10.52
N SER A 61 9.56 11.80 9.26
CA SER A 61 9.84 10.40 8.89
C SER A 61 11.24 9.93 9.27
N ASP A 62 12.18 10.87 9.45
CA ASP A 62 13.56 10.59 9.88
C ASP A 62 13.66 9.96 11.26
N ARG A 63 12.62 10.12 12.10
CA ARG A 63 12.54 9.50 13.43
C ARG A 63 11.85 8.15 13.40
N MET A 64 11.23 7.77 12.28
CA MET A 64 10.44 6.56 12.17
C MET A 64 11.25 5.41 11.57
N ASN A 65 11.09 4.22 12.16
CA ASN A 65 11.64 3.00 11.60
C ASN A 65 10.87 2.62 10.32
N ILE A 66 11.58 2.28 9.23
CA ILE A 66 11.03 1.79 7.96
C ILE A 66 9.92 0.75 8.18
N LEU A 67 10.13 -0.19 9.11
CA LEU A 67 9.14 -1.22 9.39
C LEU A 67 7.88 -0.66 10.07
N GLY A 68 8.03 0.33 10.94
CA GLY A 68 6.90 1.03 11.56
C GLY A 68 6.06 1.74 10.50
N ILE A 69 6.70 2.46 9.57
CA ILE A 69 6.01 3.13 8.46
C ILE A 69 5.28 2.12 7.57
N ALA A 70 5.90 0.95 7.31
CA ALA A 70 5.25 -0.11 6.56
C ALA A 70 3.96 -0.63 7.24
N PHE A 71 3.97 -0.73 8.57
CA PHE A 71 2.79 -1.12 9.34
C PHE A 71 1.71 -0.03 9.36
N GLU A 72 2.11 1.23 9.53
CA GLU A 72 1.20 2.39 9.38
C GLU A 72 0.60 2.49 7.97
N SER A 73 1.28 1.93 6.97
CA SER A 73 0.76 1.84 5.59
C SER A 73 -0.17 0.65 5.37
N GLY A 74 -0.49 -0.14 6.40
CA GLY A 74 -1.44 -1.26 6.34
C GLY A 74 -0.84 -2.63 6.05
N PHE A 75 0.49 -2.78 6.00
CA PHE A 75 1.11 -4.11 5.93
C PHE A 75 1.12 -4.76 7.32
N ASN A 76 0.88 -6.07 7.38
CA ASN A 76 0.99 -6.84 8.63
C ASN A 76 2.28 -7.67 8.75
N ALA A 77 3.08 -7.74 7.68
CA ALA A 77 4.27 -8.57 7.63
C ALA A 77 5.41 -7.94 6.82
N LYS A 78 6.61 -7.93 7.41
CA LYS A 78 7.85 -7.44 6.78
C LYS A 78 8.15 -8.13 5.45
N ALA A 79 7.97 -9.46 5.39
CA ALA A 79 8.26 -10.25 4.19
C ALA A 79 7.35 -9.82 3.02
N THR A 80 6.05 -9.68 3.27
CA THR A 80 5.06 -9.21 2.29
C THR A 80 5.38 -7.79 1.82
N PHE A 81 5.64 -6.88 2.75
CA PHE A 81 6.04 -5.51 2.42
C PHE A 81 7.27 -5.48 1.52
N ASN A 82 8.36 -6.14 1.91
CA ASN A 82 9.60 -6.14 1.12
C ASN A 82 9.41 -6.74 -0.28
N ALA A 83 8.67 -7.83 -0.40
CA ALA A 83 8.39 -8.49 -1.67
C ALA A 83 7.56 -7.58 -2.59
N VAL A 84 6.48 -7.00 -2.07
CA VAL A 84 5.60 -6.08 -2.80
C VAL A 84 6.36 -4.81 -3.20
N PHE A 85 7.09 -4.20 -2.26
CA PHE A 85 7.82 -2.96 -2.48
C PHE A 85 8.89 -3.13 -3.56
N LYS A 86 9.68 -4.20 -3.50
CA LYS A 86 10.68 -4.51 -4.52
C LYS A 86 10.04 -4.82 -5.87
N LYS A 87 8.94 -5.59 -5.89
CA LYS A 87 8.20 -5.88 -7.13
C LYS A 87 7.65 -4.61 -7.80
N LYS A 88 7.25 -3.60 -7.01
CA LYS A 88 6.65 -2.36 -7.50
C LYS A 88 7.66 -1.28 -7.87
N THR A 89 8.73 -1.14 -7.09
CA THR A 89 9.69 -0.05 -7.26
C THR A 89 11.01 -0.48 -7.90
N GLY A 90 11.26 -1.79 -7.99
CA GLY A 90 12.56 -2.35 -8.39
C GLY A 90 13.64 -2.27 -7.32
N LEU A 91 13.38 -1.60 -6.19
CA LEU A 91 14.36 -1.28 -5.15
C LEU A 91 13.93 -1.85 -3.79
N THR A 92 14.89 -2.04 -2.90
CA THR A 92 14.55 -2.26 -1.49
C THR A 92 14.09 -0.94 -0.85
N PRO A 93 13.27 -0.98 0.22
CA PRO A 93 12.84 0.23 0.92
C PRO A 93 14.01 1.13 1.35
N SER A 94 15.08 0.53 1.89
CA SER A 94 16.29 1.26 2.28
C SER A 94 17.02 1.90 1.09
N GLN A 95 17.09 1.20 -0.05
CA GLN A 95 17.67 1.77 -1.28
C GLN A 95 16.82 2.94 -1.80
N PHE A 96 15.49 2.79 -1.78
CA PHE A 96 14.56 3.83 -2.22
C PHE A 96 14.64 5.09 -1.36
N ILE A 97 14.71 4.95 -0.03
CA ILE A 97 14.88 6.08 0.90
C ILE A 97 16.22 6.75 0.67
N ARG A 98 17.31 5.97 0.57
CA ARG A 98 18.63 6.52 0.29
C ARG A 98 18.65 7.30 -1.02
N GLN A 99 18.02 6.79 -2.08
CA GLN A 99 17.96 7.46 -3.37
C GLN A 99 17.12 8.75 -3.32
N ASN A 100 15.99 8.77 -2.62
CA ASN A 100 15.17 9.97 -2.47
C ASN A 100 15.88 11.05 -1.65
N LYS A 101 16.62 10.68 -0.58
CA LYS A 101 17.45 11.62 0.17
C LYS A 101 18.64 12.17 -0.63
N LEU A 102 19.07 11.47 -1.67
CA LEU A 102 20.18 11.86 -2.56
C LEU A 102 19.73 12.66 -3.79
N LYS A 103 18.42 12.84 -3.99
CA LYS A 103 17.86 13.80 -4.94
C LYS A 103 17.38 15.02 -4.15
N PRO A 104 18.27 15.94 -3.74
CA PRO A 104 17.79 17.25 -3.36
C PRO A 104 17.09 17.84 -4.59
N GLU A 105 15.91 18.38 -4.33
CA GLU A 105 15.00 19.02 -5.29
C GLU A 105 15.77 19.74 -6.41
N GLU A 106 15.58 19.28 -7.66
CA GLU A 106 15.76 20.17 -8.80
C GLU A 106 14.58 21.15 -8.74
N VAL A 107 14.81 22.26 -8.03
CA VAL A 107 13.99 23.49 -8.06
C VAL A 107 14.25 24.23 -9.36
#